data_AF-A0A323UPL0-F1
#
_entry.id   AF-A0A323UPL0-F1
#
_cell.length_a   1.000
_cell.length_b   1.000
_cell.length_c   1.000
_cell.angle_alpha   90.00
_cell.angle_beta   90.00
_cell.angle_gamma   90.00
#
_symmetry.space_group_name_H-M   'P 1'
#
loop_
_entity.id
_entity.type
_entity.pdbx_description
1 polymer ?
#
loop_
_entity_poly.entity_id
_entity_poly.type
_entity_poly.pdbx_seq_one_letter_code
_entity_poly.pdbx_strand_id
1 'polypeptide(L)'
;MNDRTPPFIDEDPFLLQANATPTLQQRFPAPLSVIRVRAASARAFELKAGQFIQVIDVEGRQCSDLLAFDAAALAAGEEWGLDPTVTRTLAGSSYPMPGLHARYFDARMQPLLETVQDTVGRHDAFALACTAKYYEDQGFPGHANCSDNFNAVLEPLGVRSRAGWPAINFFYNTFIQPCGSLGFAEPWSKAGDYVLLRALKDLVVAVSSCADDIDPANAWQPTDIEVRVYDAVHSFPRAMAHRMTPDAPVRLTRPTAFASVTETLTRDFIDYHGFWLPRSFVGHGTIAEYWACREKVAMMDLTALRKFDITGPDAESLLQKVVTRDMRKLAVGQVVYTAVCHAHGGMMDDGTVFRLGRDVFRFVCGEDTTGLWLREQAAGFNVQVRDATDSLHNIAVQGPRSRELLERILWTAPAQPTITELGWFRFMAARLGGPTGRPLVVSRTGYTGELGFELWCHPGDGVELWETVARAGAPLGLVPLGFDALDMLRIEAGLAFAGQEFCDQTDPFEAGIGFTVALSKPDDFIGRAALEERKAHPRRKLVGLAIDSNETVRHGDGIYIGRARVGEITSAMRSPVLNAQIALARVDIACSALDTAVQIGQLDGHRKRLEARVVTFPHYDPTKSRVRS
;
A
#
# COMPACT_ATOMS: atom_id res chain seq x y z
N MET A 1 43.73 13.81 48.73
CA MET A 1 42.66 13.41 49.68
C MET A 1 41.35 13.93 49.14
N ASN A 2 40.48 13.00 48.73
CA ASN A 2 39.02 13.05 48.52
C ASN A 2 38.50 14.24 47.70
N ASP A 3 38.11 14.11 46.43
CA ASP A 3 37.18 13.17 45.80
C ASP A 3 35.81 13.08 46.49
N ARG A 4 34.79 13.66 45.85
CA ARG A 4 33.34 13.41 45.97
C ARG A 4 32.54 14.35 45.07
N THR A 5 32.55 14.06 43.78
CA THR A 5 31.47 14.43 42.85
C THR A 5 30.20 13.66 43.27
N PRO A 6 29.01 14.29 43.37
CA PRO A 6 27.78 13.57 43.72
C PRO A 6 27.31 12.66 42.57
N PRO A 7 26.64 11.54 42.87
CA PRO A 7 26.22 10.57 41.87
C PRO A 7 25.00 11.08 41.09
N PHE A 8 25.10 11.08 39.77
CA PHE A 8 23.96 11.15 38.85
C PHE A 8 23.20 9.82 38.91
N ILE A 9 21.96 9.82 39.39
CA ILE A 9 20.88 8.93 38.93
C ILE A 9 19.54 9.65 39.14
N ASP A 10 18.85 9.96 38.04
CA ASP A 10 17.46 9.54 37.84
C ASP A 10 17.22 9.48 36.33
N GLU A 11 17.33 8.27 35.76
CA GLU A 11 16.90 7.99 34.40
C GLU A 11 15.37 8.05 34.38
N ASP A 12 14.82 9.01 33.63
CA ASP A 12 13.38 9.11 33.41
C ASP A 12 12.87 7.84 32.70
N PRO A 13 11.94 7.07 33.30
CA PRO A 13 11.44 5.82 32.75
C PRO A 13 10.64 5.98 31.43
N PHE A 14 10.48 7.20 30.91
CA PHE A 14 9.82 7.46 29.62
C PHE A 14 10.76 7.77 28.45
N LEU A 15 12.08 7.79 28.65
CA LEU A 15 13.04 7.88 27.54
C LEU A 15 13.31 6.49 26.97
N LEU A 16 12.39 6.03 26.10
CA LEU A 16 12.64 4.92 25.20
C LEU A 16 13.99 5.14 24.50
N GLN A 17 14.92 4.20 24.69
CA GLN A 17 16.21 4.16 24.01
C GLN A 17 15.99 4.12 22.49
N ALA A 18 15.94 5.30 21.88
CA ALA A 18 15.75 5.51 20.45
C ALA A 18 17.08 5.31 19.72
N ASN A 19 17.58 4.08 19.71
CA ASN A 19 18.73 3.66 18.89
C ASN A 19 18.52 2.27 18.29
N ALA A 20 17.30 1.98 17.82
CA ALA A 20 17.06 0.83 16.97
C ALA A 20 16.87 1.31 15.52
N THR A 21 17.97 1.38 14.77
CA THR A 21 17.90 1.09 13.33
C THR A 21 18.73 -0.16 13.08
N PRO A 22 18.08 -1.33 13.05
CA PRO A 22 18.40 -2.34 12.08
C PRO A 22 17.33 -2.24 10.99
N THR A 23 17.71 -1.74 9.80
CA THR A 23 17.09 -2.27 8.59
C THR A 23 17.23 -3.78 8.69
N LEU A 24 16.14 -4.48 9.00
CA LEU A 24 16.08 -5.93 8.97
C LEU A 24 16.26 -6.35 7.51
N GLN A 25 17.50 -6.34 7.01
CA GLN A 25 17.87 -7.24 5.94
C GLN A 25 17.60 -8.63 6.50
N GLN A 26 16.58 -9.27 5.94
CA GLN A 26 16.25 -10.64 6.29
C GLN A 26 17.52 -11.48 6.18
N ARG A 27 17.92 -12.11 7.28
CA ARG A 27 19.04 -13.04 7.26
C ARG A 27 18.58 -14.33 6.63
N PHE A 28 19.05 -14.61 5.43
CA PHE A 28 18.84 -15.90 4.79
C PHE A 28 19.67 -16.99 5.51
N PRO A 29 19.13 -18.21 5.67
CA PRO A 29 19.90 -19.34 6.16
C PRO A 29 20.99 -19.73 5.15
N ALA A 30 21.88 -20.65 5.53
CA ALA A 30 22.85 -21.19 4.58
C ALA A 30 22.10 -21.94 3.45
N PRO A 31 22.40 -21.65 2.17
CA PRO A 31 21.79 -22.35 1.05
C PRO A 31 22.34 -23.78 0.92
N LEU A 32 21.51 -24.69 0.42
CA LEU A 32 21.90 -26.04 0.01
C LEU A 32 22.87 -26.01 -1.18
N SER A 33 22.67 -25.05 -2.08
CA SER A 33 23.55 -24.81 -3.22
C SER A 33 23.54 -23.35 -3.63
N VAL A 34 24.68 -22.90 -4.16
CA VAL A 34 24.84 -21.61 -4.81
C VAL A 34 25.30 -21.86 -6.23
N ILE A 35 24.52 -21.41 -7.20
CA ILE A 35 24.71 -21.65 -8.62
C ILE A 35 24.91 -20.30 -9.29
N ARG A 36 26.12 -20.06 -9.81
CA ARG A 36 26.42 -18.88 -10.62
C ARG A 36 26.07 -19.17 -12.09
N VAL A 37 25.15 -18.39 -12.63
CA VAL A 37 24.79 -18.37 -14.06
C VAL A 37 25.54 -17.21 -14.69
N ARG A 38 26.57 -17.53 -15.48
CA ARG A 38 27.41 -16.49 -16.11
C ARG A 38 26.59 -15.68 -17.12
N ALA A 39 26.95 -14.41 -17.31
CA ALA A 39 26.41 -13.55 -18.36
C ALA A 39 26.28 -14.30 -19.69
N ALA A 40 25.14 -14.12 -20.36
CA ALA A 40 24.82 -14.77 -21.62
C ALA A 40 24.88 -16.32 -21.59
N SER A 41 24.53 -16.95 -20.47
CA SER A 41 24.48 -18.42 -20.33
C SER A 41 23.24 -18.89 -19.56
N ALA A 42 23.04 -20.21 -19.49
CA ALA A 42 21.99 -20.81 -18.68
C ALA A 42 22.52 -21.97 -17.83
N ARG A 43 21.77 -22.36 -16.80
CA ARG A 43 22.03 -23.55 -15.97
C ARG A 43 20.72 -24.26 -15.66
N ALA A 44 20.72 -25.58 -15.75
CA ALA A 44 19.63 -26.44 -15.30
C ALA A 44 20.02 -27.25 -14.05
N PHE A 45 19.05 -27.49 -13.17
CA PHE A 45 19.21 -28.26 -11.93
C PHE A 45 17.85 -28.77 -11.42
N GLU A 46 17.88 -29.73 -10.50
CA GLU A 46 16.67 -30.22 -9.84
C GLU A 46 16.31 -29.37 -8.61
N LEU A 47 15.01 -29.25 -8.34
CA LEU A 47 14.46 -28.60 -7.16
C LEU A 47 13.37 -29.52 -6.57
N LYS A 48 13.48 -29.92 -5.31
CA LYS A 48 12.51 -30.81 -4.67
C LYS A 48 11.30 -30.03 -4.14
N ALA A 49 10.16 -30.70 -4.06
CA ALA A 49 8.94 -30.12 -3.50
C ALA A 49 9.19 -29.52 -2.11
N GLY A 50 8.74 -28.28 -1.91
CA GLY A 50 8.92 -27.53 -0.68
C GLY A 50 10.22 -26.73 -0.60
N GLN A 51 11.25 -27.04 -1.39
CA GLN A 51 12.48 -26.24 -1.43
C GLN A 51 12.22 -24.87 -2.05
N PHE A 52 13.11 -23.93 -1.75
CA PHE A 52 13.03 -22.57 -2.27
C PHE A 52 14.18 -22.30 -3.24
N ILE A 53 13.91 -21.50 -4.26
CA ILE A 53 14.89 -20.95 -5.18
C ILE A 53 14.86 -19.43 -5.07
N GLN A 54 16.02 -18.83 -4.85
CA GLN A 54 16.21 -17.39 -4.91
C GLN A 54 17.03 -17.05 -6.16
N VAL A 55 16.43 -16.31 -7.08
CA VAL A 55 17.09 -15.78 -8.28
C VAL A 55 17.50 -14.34 -7.95
N ILE A 56 18.81 -14.06 -7.98
CA ILE A 56 19.41 -12.81 -7.52
C ILE A 56 20.09 -12.12 -8.69
N ASP A 57 19.76 -10.86 -8.89
CA ASP A 57 20.52 -9.94 -9.71
C ASP A 57 21.69 -9.39 -8.88
N VAL A 58 22.91 -9.85 -9.19
CA VAL A 58 24.07 -9.60 -8.33
C VAL A 58 24.58 -8.17 -8.46
N GLU A 59 24.58 -7.64 -9.68
CA GLU A 59 25.16 -6.32 -10.00
C GLU A 59 24.09 -5.25 -10.24
N GLY A 60 22.82 -5.66 -10.36
CA GLY A 60 21.72 -4.78 -10.70
C GLY A 60 21.51 -4.70 -12.20
N ARG A 61 20.28 -4.37 -12.58
CA ARG A 61 19.79 -4.25 -13.94
C ARG A 61 19.88 -5.51 -14.81
N GLN A 62 20.37 -6.64 -14.33
CA GLN A 62 20.44 -7.88 -15.10
C GLN A 62 19.08 -8.59 -15.11
N CYS A 63 18.62 -8.94 -16.30
CA CYS A 63 17.44 -9.75 -16.50
C CYS A 63 17.76 -11.25 -16.47
N SER A 64 16.77 -12.04 -16.03
CA SER A 64 16.88 -13.49 -15.94
C SER A 64 15.60 -14.14 -16.43
N ASP A 65 15.70 -15.18 -17.24
CA ASP A 65 14.56 -16.00 -17.63
C ASP A 65 14.56 -17.29 -16.80
N LEU A 66 13.38 -17.77 -16.42
CA LEU A 66 13.21 -19.01 -15.68
C LEU A 66 12.21 -19.95 -16.38
N LEU A 67 12.62 -21.21 -16.48
CA LEU A 67 11.80 -22.36 -16.88
C LEU A 67 11.74 -23.36 -15.74
N ALA A 68 10.61 -24.06 -15.60
CA ALA A 68 10.45 -25.15 -14.66
C ALA A 68 9.51 -26.21 -15.25
N PHE A 69 9.85 -27.47 -15.06
CA PHE A 69 9.13 -28.63 -15.58
C PHE A 69 8.80 -29.59 -14.45
N ASP A 70 7.61 -30.19 -14.48
CA ASP A 70 7.23 -31.29 -13.59
C ASP A 70 8.21 -32.47 -13.78
N ALA A 71 9.07 -32.72 -12.79
CA ALA A 71 10.16 -33.69 -12.92
C ALA A 71 9.64 -35.12 -13.11
N ALA A 72 8.54 -35.48 -12.44
CA ALA A 72 7.95 -36.80 -12.55
C ALA A 72 7.36 -37.03 -13.95
N ALA A 73 6.71 -36.01 -14.50
CA ALA A 73 6.17 -36.11 -15.85
C ALA A 73 7.27 -36.10 -16.92
N LEU A 74 8.32 -35.30 -16.73
CA LEU A 74 9.48 -35.28 -17.63
C LEU A 74 10.18 -36.64 -17.65
N ALA A 75 10.34 -37.29 -16.48
CA ALA A 75 10.86 -38.66 -16.40
C ALA A 75 9.97 -39.70 -17.10
N ALA A 76 8.67 -39.42 -17.24
CA ALA A 76 7.73 -40.23 -18.02
C ALA A 76 7.71 -39.88 -19.52
N GLY A 77 8.56 -38.95 -19.98
CA GLY A 77 8.61 -38.50 -21.38
C GLY A 77 7.58 -37.42 -21.73
N GLU A 78 6.93 -36.81 -20.74
CA GLU A 78 5.95 -35.73 -20.92
C GLU A 78 6.52 -34.36 -20.51
N GLU A 79 6.54 -33.41 -21.44
CA GLU A 79 7.08 -32.07 -21.20
C GLU A 79 6.01 -31.10 -20.64
N TRP A 80 5.75 -31.17 -19.34
CA TRP A 80 4.87 -30.20 -18.67
C TRP A 80 5.68 -29.12 -17.97
N GLY A 81 6.03 -28.11 -18.76
CA GLY A 81 6.71 -26.90 -18.30
C GLY A 81 5.74 -25.80 -17.86
N LEU A 82 6.31 -24.75 -17.26
CA LEU A 82 5.64 -23.48 -17.03
C LEU A 82 4.92 -22.99 -18.29
N ASP A 83 3.68 -22.58 -18.10
CA ASP A 83 2.87 -21.94 -19.13
C ASP A 83 2.45 -20.55 -18.64
N PRO A 84 3.10 -19.50 -19.15
CA PRO A 84 2.77 -18.13 -18.79
C PRO A 84 1.33 -17.75 -19.18
N THR A 85 0.77 -18.32 -20.25
CA THR A 85 -0.61 -18.03 -20.69
C THR A 85 -1.63 -18.59 -19.71
N VAL A 86 -1.47 -19.85 -19.28
CA VAL A 86 -2.30 -20.42 -18.21
C VAL A 86 -2.12 -19.64 -16.91
N THR A 87 -0.88 -19.31 -16.57
CA THR A 87 -0.59 -18.53 -15.37
C THR A 87 -1.33 -17.20 -15.35
N ARG A 88 -1.23 -16.39 -16.41
CA ARG A 88 -1.95 -15.10 -16.51
C ARG A 88 -3.47 -15.30 -16.47
N THR A 89 -3.97 -16.36 -17.12
CA THR A 89 -5.40 -16.68 -17.15
C THR A 89 -5.95 -16.99 -15.75
N LEU A 90 -5.22 -17.77 -14.95
CA LEU A 90 -5.67 -18.18 -13.62
C LEU A 90 -5.36 -17.13 -12.53
N ALA A 91 -4.28 -16.37 -12.68
CA ALA A 91 -3.91 -15.32 -11.75
C ALA A 91 -4.71 -14.02 -11.97
N GLY A 92 -5.18 -13.76 -13.19
CA GLY A 92 -5.81 -12.49 -13.55
C GLY A 92 -4.83 -11.31 -13.58
N SER A 93 -3.52 -11.57 -13.59
CA SER A 93 -2.44 -10.58 -13.60
C SER A 93 -1.40 -10.93 -14.67
N SER A 94 -0.57 -9.95 -15.06
CA SER A 94 0.52 -10.15 -16.02
C SER A 94 1.59 -11.14 -15.52
N TYR A 95 1.77 -11.22 -14.21
CA TYR A 95 2.65 -12.17 -13.52
C TYR A 95 2.18 -12.33 -12.06
N PRO A 96 2.44 -13.49 -11.43
CA PRO A 96 2.22 -13.72 -10.01
C PRO A 96 3.06 -12.82 -9.09
N MET A 97 2.44 -12.33 -8.02
CA MET A 97 3.09 -11.62 -6.91
C MET A 97 2.83 -12.34 -5.59
N PRO A 98 3.66 -12.17 -4.54
CA PRO A 98 3.37 -12.71 -3.22
C PRO A 98 1.95 -12.36 -2.75
N GLY A 99 1.18 -13.37 -2.33
CA GLY A 99 -0.23 -13.20 -1.93
C GLY A 99 -1.15 -14.27 -2.49
N LEU A 100 -2.40 -13.91 -2.77
CA LEU A 100 -3.46 -14.85 -3.17
C LEU A 100 -3.20 -15.50 -4.54
N HIS A 101 -2.68 -14.72 -5.50
CA HIS A 101 -2.44 -15.14 -6.89
C HIS A 101 -0.95 -15.39 -7.18
N ALA A 102 -0.23 -15.97 -6.21
CA ALA A 102 1.23 -16.11 -6.22
C ALA A 102 1.79 -17.26 -7.07
N ARG A 103 0.94 -18.08 -7.70
CA ARG A 103 1.36 -19.35 -8.30
C ARG A 103 1.59 -19.26 -9.81
N TYR A 104 2.61 -19.95 -10.27
CA TYR A 104 2.84 -20.26 -11.67
C TYR A 104 2.36 -21.67 -12.00
N PHE A 105 1.80 -21.86 -13.19
CA PHE A 105 1.11 -23.07 -13.60
C PHE A 105 1.68 -23.66 -14.88
N ASP A 106 1.48 -24.96 -15.08
CA ASP A 106 1.71 -25.63 -16.37
C ASP A 106 0.47 -25.61 -17.27
N ALA A 107 0.58 -26.15 -18.48
CA ALA A 107 -0.53 -26.25 -19.44
C ALA A 107 -1.70 -27.15 -18.98
N ARG A 108 -1.52 -27.95 -17.92
CA ARG A 108 -2.58 -28.75 -17.28
C ARG A 108 -3.26 -27.99 -16.13
N MET A 109 -2.94 -26.69 -15.96
CA MET A 109 -3.40 -25.86 -14.84
C MET A 109 -2.92 -26.37 -13.47
N GLN A 110 -1.83 -27.13 -13.44
CA GLN A 110 -1.22 -27.60 -12.19
C GLN A 110 -0.15 -26.60 -11.73
N PRO A 111 -0.14 -26.23 -10.43
CA PRO A 111 0.83 -25.26 -9.94
C PRO A 111 2.21 -25.90 -9.79
N LEU A 112 3.25 -25.18 -10.23
CA LEU A 112 4.65 -25.61 -10.16
C LEU A 112 5.44 -24.81 -9.12
N LEU A 113 5.33 -23.48 -9.17
CA LEU A 113 6.07 -22.55 -8.31
C LEU A 113 5.10 -21.58 -7.61
N GLU A 114 5.44 -21.16 -6.40
CA GLU A 114 4.76 -20.08 -5.66
C GLU A 114 5.75 -18.94 -5.39
N THR A 115 5.38 -17.71 -5.73
CA THR A 115 6.16 -16.51 -5.41
C THR A 115 6.02 -16.20 -3.93
N VAL A 116 7.12 -16.28 -3.20
CA VAL A 116 7.15 -16.04 -1.75
C VAL A 116 7.61 -14.62 -1.48
N GLN A 117 8.69 -14.18 -2.12
CA GLN A 117 9.18 -12.82 -2.01
C GLN A 117 9.55 -12.25 -3.37
N ASP A 118 9.32 -10.97 -3.54
CA ASP A 118 9.71 -10.24 -4.73
C ASP A 118 10.20 -8.85 -4.33
N THR A 119 11.47 -8.55 -4.62
CA THR A 119 12.07 -7.27 -4.26
C THR A 119 12.14 -6.25 -5.40
N VAL A 120 11.56 -6.58 -6.56
CA VAL A 120 11.58 -5.72 -7.76
C VAL A 120 10.16 -5.34 -8.16
N GLY A 121 9.22 -6.29 -8.17
CA GLY A 121 7.81 -6.06 -8.51
C GLY A 121 7.56 -5.71 -9.98
N ARG A 122 8.59 -5.88 -10.83
CA ARG A 122 8.58 -5.56 -12.25
C ARG A 122 9.23 -6.69 -13.04
N HIS A 123 8.37 -7.42 -13.74
CA HIS A 123 8.69 -8.64 -14.47
C HIS A 123 7.85 -8.69 -15.72
N ASP A 124 8.12 -9.67 -16.57
CA ASP A 124 7.09 -10.14 -17.50
C ASP A 124 6.98 -11.65 -17.57
N ALA A 125 5.77 -12.07 -17.90
CA ALA A 125 5.46 -13.45 -18.19
C ALA A 125 4.57 -13.48 -19.42
N PHE A 126 4.88 -12.68 -20.44
CA PHE A 126 4.12 -12.62 -21.71
C PHE A 126 5.01 -12.58 -22.95
N ALA A 127 6.28 -12.15 -22.83
CA ALA A 127 7.25 -12.24 -23.90
C ALA A 127 7.98 -13.59 -23.88
N LEU A 128 8.61 -13.95 -24.99
CA LEU A 128 9.54 -15.07 -25.03
C LEU A 128 10.88 -14.64 -24.44
N ALA A 129 11.64 -15.60 -23.90
CA ALA A 129 13.08 -15.40 -23.71
C ALA A 129 13.73 -15.05 -25.06
N CYS A 130 14.79 -14.24 -25.07
CA CYS A 130 15.39 -13.79 -26.33
C CYS A 130 15.80 -14.97 -27.23
N THR A 131 15.77 -14.76 -28.54
CA THR A 131 15.89 -15.81 -29.57
C THR A 131 16.92 -15.42 -30.63
N ALA A 132 17.50 -16.39 -31.33
CA ALA A 132 18.38 -16.10 -32.47
C ALA A 132 17.69 -15.20 -33.51
N LYS A 133 16.41 -15.48 -33.82
CA LYS A 133 15.62 -14.68 -34.76
C LYS A 133 15.51 -13.21 -34.35
N TYR A 134 15.32 -12.93 -33.06
CA TYR A 134 15.24 -11.56 -32.55
C TYR A 134 16.49 -10.75 -32.94
N TYR A 135 17.67 -11.29 -32.67
CA TYR A 135 18.94 -10.63 -32.98
C TYR A 135 19.24 -10.59 -34.48
N GLU A 136 18.96 -11.67 -35.22
CA GLU A 136 19.15 -11.74 -36.67
C GLU A 136 18.33 -10.68 -37.41
N ASP A 137 17.06 -10.49 -37.04
CA ASP A 137 16.18 -9.48 -37.63
C ASP A 137 16.65 -8.05 -37.34
N GLN A 138 17.41 -7.84 -36.25
CA GLN A 138 18.03 -6.57 -35.87
C GLN A 138 19.43 -6.37 -36.50
N GLY A 139 19.94 -7.36 -37.24
CA GLY A 139 21.24 -7.30 -37.90
C GLY A 139 22.41 -7.85 -37.08
N PHE A 140 22.15 -8.64 -36.04
CA PHE A 140 23.15 -9.27 -35.17
C PHE A 140 23.15 -10.81 -35.32
N PRO A 141 23.53 -11.37 -36.49
CA PRO A 141 23.56 -12.82 -36.68
C PRO A 141 24.59 -13.50 -35.78
N GLY A 142 24.23 -14.64 -35.20
CA GLY A 142 25.10 -15.42 -34.30
C GLY A 142 25.23 -14.84 -32.88
N HIS A 143 24.43 -13.82 -32.54
CA HIS A 143 24.36 -13.29 -31.18
C HIS A 143 23.89 -14.36 -30.19
N ALA A 144 24.49 -14.36 -28.99
CA ALA A 144 24.07 -15.25 -27.91
C ALA A 144 22.62 -14.94 -27.51
N ASN A 145 21.85 -15.98 -27.16
CA ASN A 145 20.46 -15.80 -26.77
C ASN A 145 20.02 -16.86 -25.76
N CYS A 146 19.01 -16.50 -24.97
CA CYS A 146 18.53 -17.33 -23.87
C CYS A 146 17.89 -18.62 -24.35
N SER A 147 17.20 -18.61 -25.49
CA SER A 147 16.50 -19.79 -25.99
C SER A 147 17.47 -20.91 -26.39
N ASP A 148 18.56 -20.57 -27.08
CA ASP A 148 19.61 -21.53 -27.43
C ASP A 148 20.40 -21.97 -26.19
N ASN A 149 20.67 -21.04 -25.26
CA ASN A 149 21.28 -21.37 -23.97
C ASN A 149 20.45 -22.37 -23.18
N PHE A 150 19.12 -22.22 -23.18
CA PHE A 150 18.21 -23.19 -22.56
C PHE A 150 18.26 -24.54 -23.25
N ASN A 151 18.18 -24.57 -24.59
CA ASN A 151 18.27 -25.82 -25.34
C ASN A 151 19.53 -26.60 -24.97
N ALA A 152 20.69 -25.94 -24.90
CA ALA A 152 21.97 -26.56 -24.57
C ALA A 152 22.02 -27.23 -23.18
N VAL A 153 21.31 -26.68 -22.18
CA VAL A 153 21.30 -27.22 -20.81
C VAL A 153 20.14 -28.16 -20.52
N LEU A 154 19.07 -28.09 -21.31
CA LEU A 154 17.85 -28.89 -21.14
C LEU A 154 17.80 -30.14 -22.03
N GLU A 155 18.43 -30.13 -23.21
CA GLU A 155 18.49 -31.28 -24.11
C GLU A 155 19.12 -32.53 -23.44
N PRO A 156 20.21 -32.43 -22.65
CA PRO A 156 20.74 -33.57 -21.90
C PRO A 156 19.78 -34.14 -20.84
N LEU A 157 18.75 -33.38 -20.47
CA LEU A 157 17.72 -33.76 -19.50
C LEU A 157 16.44 -34.28 -20.18
N GLY A 158 16.47 -34.50 -21.50
CA GLY A 158 15.37 -35.08 -22.26
C GLY A 158 14.28 -34.09 -22.66
N VAL A 159 14.51 -32.78 -22.52
CA VAL A 159 13.59 -31.74 -22.98
C VAL A 159 13.92 -31.36 -24.43
N ARG A 160 12.93 -31.38 -25.32
CA ARG A 160 13.15 -31.01 -26.73
C ARG A 160 13.48 -29.53 -26.91
N SER A 161 14.45 -29.27 -27.78
CA SER A 161 14.85 -27.92 -28.18
C SER A 161 13.72 -27.15 -28.85
N ARG A 162 13.68 -25.82 -28.63
CA ARG A 162 12.67 -24.91 -29.18
C ARG A 162 13.35 -23.66 -29.73
N ALA A 163 12.78 -23.08 -30.79
CA ALA A 163 13.28 -21.83 -31.37
C ALA A 163 13.07 -20.62 -30.45
N GLY A 164 12.10 -20.71 -29.52
CA GLY A 164 11.83 -19.68 -28.53
C GLY A 164 11.09 -20.26 -27.34
N TRP A 165 11.45 -19.82 -26.14
CA TRP A 165 10.87 -20.33 -24.89
C TRP A 165 9.89 -19.34 -24.26
N PRO A 166 8.65 -19.77 -23.94
CA PRO A 166 7.76 -18.99 -23.09
C PRO A 166 8.22 -19.11 -21.64
N ALA A 167 9.05 -18.19 -21.19
CA ALA A 167 9.65 -18.19 -19.87
C ALA A 167 8.95 -17.19 -18.92
N ILE A 168 9.30 -17.29 -17.64
CA ILE A 168 9.09 -16.18 -16.70
C ILE A 168 10.33 -15.30 -16.80
N ASN A 169 10.16 -14.05 -17.22
CA ASN A 169 11.25 -13.11 -17.48
C ASN A 169 11.36 -12.18 -16.25
N PHE A 170 12.21 -12.55 -15.30
CA PHE A 170 12.46 -11.77 -14.10
C PHE A 170 13.29 -10.51 -14.40
N PHE A 171 12.98 -9.43 -13.66
CA PHE A 171 13.62 -8.11 -13.70
C PHE A 171 13.42 -7.31 -15.00
N TYR A 172 12.80 -7.89 -16.02
CA TYR A 172 12.46 -7.16 -17.24
C TYR A 172 11.46 -6.02 -16.95
N ASN A 173 11.80 -4.83 -17.44
CA ASN A 173 10.90 -3.68 -17.44
C ASN A 173 10.21 -3.54 -18.80
N THR A 174 9.34 -4.51 -19.09
CA THR A 174 8.50 -4.51 -20.29
C THR A 174 7.06 -4.11 -19.97
N PHE A 175 6.36 -3.53 -20.94
CA PHE A 175 4.99 -3.05 -20.77
C PHE A 175 4.23 -3.01 -22.09
N ILE A 176 2.90 -3.13 -22.00
CA ILE A 176 2.01 -2.94 -23.14
C ILE A 176 1.55 -1.48 -23.15
N GLN A 177 1.83 -0.76 -24.24
CA GLN A 177 1.40 0.63 -24.41
C GLN A 177 -0.12 0.70 -24.68
N PRO A 178 -0.77 1.87 -24.50
CA PRO A 178 -2.18 2.04 -24.83
C PRO A 178 -2.55 1.69 -26.28
N CYS A 179 -1.60 1.79 -27.21
CA CYS A 179 -1.77 1.38 -28.61
C CYS A 179 -1.61 -0.14 -28.86
N GLY A 180 -1.31 -0.91 -27.81
CA GLY A 180 -1.13 -2.36 -27.85
C GLY A 180 0.29 -2.83 -28.20
N SER A 181 1.24 -1.93 -28.47
CA SER A 181 2.64 -2.31 -28.73
C SER A 181 3.38 -2.66 -27.45
N LEU A 182 4.39 -3.52 -27.56
CA LEU A 182 5.35 -3.78 -26.49
C LEU A 182 6.35 -2.63 -26.38
N GLY A 183 6.66 -2.22 -25.16
CA GLY A 183 7.74 -1.32 -24.80
C GLY A 183 8.75 -2.00 -23.88
N PHE A 184 9.99 -1.53 -23.96
CA PHE A 184 11.14 -2.00 -23.19
C PHE A 184 11.83 -0.79 -22.57
N ALA A 185 12.33 -0.92 -21.36
CA ALA A 185 13.11 0.10 -20.67
C ALA A 185 14.12 -0.58 -19.74
N GLU A 186 15.05 0.20 -19.19
CA GLU A 186 16.03 -0.32 -18.23
C GLU A 186 15.32 -1.01 -17.05
N PRO A 187 15.80 -2.20 -16.66
CA PRO A 187 15.33 -2.92 -15.47
C PRO A 187 15.39 -2.09 -14.19
N TRP A 188 14.44 -2.35 -13.28
CA TRP A 188 14.36 -1.67 -11.97
C TRP A 188 15.25 -2.31 -10.90
N SER A 189 15.75 -3.53 -11.16
CA SER A 189 16.53 -4.28 -10.21
C SER A 189 17.83 -3.56 -9.85
N LYS A 190 18.15 -3.58 -8.55
CA LYS A 190 19.43 -3.13 -8.01
C LYS A 190 20.28 -4.33 -7.60
N ALA A 191 21.57 -4.10 -7.40
CA ALA A 191 22.48 -5.10 -6.87
C ALA A 191 21.92 -5.76 -5.59
N GLY A 192 21.76 -7.08 -5.64
CA GLY A 192 21.22 -7.90 -4.56
C GLY A 192 19.70 -8.03 -4.52
N ASP A 193 18.96 -7.37 -5.43
CA ASP A 193 17.53 -7.63 -5.58
C ASP A 193 17.30 -9.06 -6.12
N TYR A 194 16.19 -9.65 -5.71
CA TYR A 194 15.87 -11.04 -5.94
C TYR A 194 14.35 -11.32 -6.02
N VAL A 195 14.03 -12.48 -6.58
CA VAL A 195 12.75 -13.17 -6.43
C VAL A 195 12.99 -14.49 -5.70
N LEU A 196 12.19 -14.79 -4.68
CA LEU A 196 12.20 -16.05 -3.94
C LEU A 196 10.94 -16.84 -4.27
N LEU A 197 11.11 -18.04 -4.81
CA LEU A 197 10.03 -18.95 -5.18
C LEU A 197 10.10 -20.23 -4.35
N ARG A 198 8.95 -20.84 -4.08
CA ARG A 198 8.82 -22.16 -3.48
C ARG A 198 8.38 -23.17 -4.53
N ALA A 199 9.05 -24.32 -4.60
CA ALA A 199 8.62 -25.45 -5.41
C ALA A 199 7.40 -26.13 -4.77
N LEU A 200 6.34 -26.33 -5.56
CA LEU A 200 5.13 -27.02 -5.13
C LEU A 200 5.14 -28.51 -5.49
N LYS A 201 6.11 -28.92 -6.30
CA LYS A 201 6.39 -30.29 -6.75
C LYS A 201 7.89 -30.48 -6.92
N ASP A 202 8.32 -31.70 -7.23
CA ASP A 202 9.67 -31.93 -7.74
C ASP A 202 9.76 -31.38 -9.17
N LEU A 203 10.78 -30.55 -9.43
CA LEU A 203 10.94 -29.81 -10.66
C LEU A 203 12.34 -29.99 -11.25
N VAL A 204 12.41 -29.96 -12.58
CA VAL A 204 13.63 -29.59 -13.30
C VAL A 204 13.52 -28.11 -13.64
N VAL A 205 14.46 -27.30 -13.16
CA VAL A 205 14.46 -25.84 -13.31
C VAL A 205 15.64 -25.43 -14.19
N ALA A 206 15.43 -24.47 -15.08
CA ALA A 206 16.51 -23.81 -15.81
C ALA A 206 16.41 -22.30 -15.64
N VAL A 207 17.55 -21.66 -15.41
CA VAL A 207 17.68 -20.21 -15.24
C VAL A 207 18.73 -19.69 -16.21
N SER A 208 18.43 -18.60 -16.90
CA SER A 208 19.38 -17.86 -17.75
C SER A 208 19.88 -16.59 -17.04
N SER A 209 21.09 -16.15 -17.42
CA SER A 209 21.44 -14.74 -17.39
C SER A 209 21.30 -14.22 -18.81
N CYS A 210 20.39 -13.26 -19.02
CA CYS A 210 20.08 -12.75 -20.35
C CYS A 210 21.31 -12.19 -21.07
N ALA A 211 21.42 -12.51 -22.35
CA ALA A 211 22.51 -12.08 -23.22
C ALA A 211 22.28 -10.71 -23.87
N ASP A 212 21.09 -10.13 -23.75
CA ASP A 212 20.70 -8.94 -24.52
C ASP A 212 21.54 -7.72 -24.14
N ASP A 213 22.21 -7.15 -25.13
CA ASP A 213 23.02 -5.96 -25.02
C ASP A 213 22.75 -4.97 -26.18
N ILE A 214 21.69 -5.20 -26.96
CA ILE A 214 21.34 -4.38 -28.13
C ILE A 214 20.18 -3.42 -27.85
N ASP A 215 19.50 -3.58 -26.71
CA ASP A 215 18.41 -2.73 -26.25
C ASP A 215 18.52 -2.42 -24.74
N PRO A 216 17.61 -1.62 -24.15
CA PRO A 216 17.69 -1.27 -22.73
C PRO A 216 17.65 -2.44 -21.72
N ALA A 217 17.29 -3.66 -22.14
CA ALA A 217 17.46 -4.86 -21.34
C ALA A 217 18.91 -4.98 -20.86
N ASN A 218 19.10 -5.44 -19.62
CA ASN A 218 20.42 -5.53 -18.98
C ASN A 218 21.20 -4.20 -18.91
N ALA A 219 20.56 -3.06 -19.19
CA ALA A 219 21.22 -1.77 -19.38
C ALA A 219 22.44 -1.85 -20.32
N TRP A 220 22.32 -2.60 -21.42
CA TRP A 220 23.38 -2.83 -22.41
C TRP A 220 24.65 -3.52 -21.85
N GLN A 221 24.60 -4.08 -20.65
CA GLN A 221 25.74 -4.72 -20.00
C GLN A 221 25.31 -6.02 -19.30
N PRO A 222 25.32 -7.16 -20.00
CA PRO A 222 25.07 -8.46 -19.40
C PRO A 222 26.04 -8.78 -18.26
N THR A 223 25.50 -9.11 -17.09
CA THR A 223 26.21 -9.53 -15.88
C THR A 223 25.69 -10.89 -15.40
N ASP A 224 26.20 -11.37 -14.27
CA ASP A 224 25.87 -12.69 -13.77
C ASP A 224 24.58 -12.71 -12.93
N ILE A 225 23.85 -13.83 -13.00
CA ILE A 225 22.76 -14.15 -12.07
C ILE A 225 23.27 -15.17 -11.05
N GLU A 226 22.94 -14.96 -9.79
CA GLU A 226 23.18 -15.95 -8.74
C GLU A 226 21.86 -16.62 -8.36
N VAL A 227 21.87 -17.95 -8.33
CA VAL A 227 20.75 -18.75 -7.86
C VAL A 227 21.14 -19.44 -6.56
N ARG A 228 20.30 -19.31 -5.53
CA ARG A 228 20.46 -20.02 -4.26
C ARG A 228 19.30 -20.96 -4.04
N VAL A 229 19.57 -22.19 -3.61
CA VAL A 229 18.55 -23.16 -3.23
C VAL A 229 18.53 -23.30 -1.70
N TYR A 230 17.34 -23.23 -1.11
CA TYR A 230 17.15 -23.41 0.33
C TYR A 230 16.29 -24.63 0.63
N ASP A 231 16.58 -25.26 1.77
CA ASP A 231 15.85 -26.44 2.23
C ASP A 231 14.39 -26.12 2.60
N ALA A 232 13.52 -27.12 2.43
CA ALA A 232 12.10 -27.04 2.76
C ALA A 232 11.81 -26.88 4.26
N VAL A 233 12.80 -27.17 5.14
CA VAL A 233 12.66 -26.92 6.59
C VAL A 233 12.63 -25.44 6.95
N HIS A 234 13.08 -24.56 6.05
CA HIS A 234 13.08 -23.13 6.28
C HIS A 234 11.70 -22.52 5.99
N SER A 235 11.40 -21.43 6.70
CA SER A 235 10.20 -20.63 6.48
C SER A 235 10.62 -19.21 6.14
N PHE A 236 10.06 -18.70 5.05
CA PHE A 236 10.26 -17.34 4.59
C PHE A 236 8.91 -16.62 4.60
N PRO A 237 8.80 -15.44 5.24
CA PRO A 237 7.56 -14.68 5.22
C PRO A 237 7.28 -14.22 3.79
N ARG A 238 5.99 -14.18 3.44
CA ARG A 238 5.57 -13.53 2.19
C ARG A 238 5.89 -12.04 2.29
N ALA A 239 6.53 -11.48 1.27
CA ALA A 239 6.90 -10.07 1.30
C ALA A 239 7.14 -9.50 -0.08
N MET A 240 6.83 -8.22 -0.25
CA MET A 240 7.20 -7.44 -1.43
C MET A 240 8.22 -6.37 -1.03
N ALA A 241 9.03 -5.89 -1.98
CA ALA A 241 9.83 -4.70 -1.75
C ALA A 241 8.93 -3.46 -1.65
N HIS A 242 9.16 -2.71 -0.59
CA HIS A 242 8.75 -1.33 -0.46
C HIS A 242 10.00 -0.45 -0.39
N ARG A 243 10.09 0.55 -1.26
CA ARG A 243 11.12 1.57 -1.22
C ARG A 243 10.46 2.92 -0.98
N MET A 244 10.84 3.59 0.10
CA MET A 244 10.30 4.91 0.46
C MET A 244 10.63 5.99 -0.59
N THR A 245 11.81 5.91 -1.21
CA THR A 245 12.20 6.72 -2.37
C THR A 245 12.85 5.82 -3.41
N PRO A 246 12.97 6.25 -4.69
CA PRO A 246 13.63 5.46 -5.72
C PRO A 246 15.01 4.97 -5.30
N ASP A 247 15.78 5.76 -4.55
CA ASP A 247 17.14 5.44 -4.11
C ASP A 247 17.23 4.74 -2.74
N ALA A 248 16.13 4.66 -1.99
CA ALA A 248 16.14 4.07 -0.65
C ALA A 248 16.51 2.57 -0.65
N PRO A 249 17.15 2.08 0.42
CA PRO A 249 17.25 0.65 0.69
C PRO A 249 15.88 0.00 0.70
N VAL A 250 15.81 -1.24 0.21
CA VAL A 250 14.58 -2.03 0.22
C VAL A 250 14.14 -2.34 1.64
N ARG A 251 12.84 -2.21 1.90
CA ARG A 251 12.18 -2.74 3.10
C ARG A 251 11.17 -3.77 2.64
N LEU A 252 11.20 -4.95 3.23
CA LEU A 252 10.20 -5.98 2.94
C LEU A 252 8.87 -5.62 3.58
N THR A 253 7.76 -5.92 2.89
CA THR A 253 6.42 -5.86 3.47
C THR A 253 6.40 -6.66 4.78
N ARG A 254 5.86 -6.05 5.83
CA ARG A 254 5.90 -6.58 7.19
C ARG A 254 4.50 -6.76 7.80
N PRO A 255 4.35 -7.71 8.73
CA PRO A 255 3.11 -7.87 9.47
C PRO A 255 2.89 -6.69 10.43
N THR A 256 1.62 -6.43 10.76
CA THR A 256 1.25 -5.57 11.88
C THR A 256 1.25 -6.36 13.18
N ALA A 257 0.94 -5.69 14.30
CA ALA A 257 0.80 -6.36 15.61
C ALA A 257 -0.44 -7.26 15.70
N PHE A 258 -1.33 -7.16 14.71
CA PHE A 258 -2.59 -7.88 14.65
C PHE A 258 -2.52 -9.07 13.67
N ALA A 259 -1.43 -9.16 12.88
CA ALA A 259 -1.25 -10.13 11.80
C ALA A 259 -1.51 -11.58 12.23
N SER A 260 -0.94 -12.02 13.35
CA SER A 260 -1.10 -13.40 13.84
C SER A 260 -2.56 -13.76 14.13
N VAL A 261 -3.41 -12.78 14.43
CA VAL A 261 -4.86 -13.00 14.59
C VAL A 261 -5.57 -12.86 13.25
N THR A 262 -5.31 -11.80 12.49
CA THR A 262 -6.02 -11.55 11.22
C THR A 262 -5.75 -12.61 10.16
N GLU A 263 -4.56 -13.21 10.14
CA GLU A 263 -4.20 -14.33 9.25
C GLU A 263 -4.98 -15.62 9.55
N THR A 264 -5.56 -15.74 10.75
CA THR A 264 -6.49 -16.83 11.07
C THR A 264 -7.91 -16.57 10.55
N LEU A 265 -8.24 -15.31 10.27
CA LEU A 265 -9.58 -14.86 9.89
C LEU A 265 -9.73 -14.70 8.36
N THR A 266 -8.64 -14.43 7.64
CA THR A 266 -8.64 -14.31 6.18
C THR A 266 -7.30 -14.71 5.57
N ARG A 267 -7.31 -14.95 4.26
CA ARG A 267 -6.12 -15.10 3.41
C ARG A 267 -6.03 -14.02 2.34
N ASP A 268 -7.01 -13.14 2.27
CA ASP A 268 -7.09 -12.05 1.30
C ASP A 268 -6.47 -10.77 1.89
N PHE A 269 -5.20 -10.59 1.58
CA PHE A 269 -4.38 -9.46 2.02
C PHE A 269 -3.93 -8.61 0.83
N ILE A 270 -3.69 -7.33 1.11
CA ILE A 270 -3.02 -6.39 0.22
C ILE A 270 -1.76 -5.86 0.89
N ASP A 271 -0.77 -5.50 0.06
CA ASP A 271 0.27 -4.57 0.48
C ASP A 271 -0.32 -3.16 0.50
N TYR A 272 -0.15 -2.46 1.62
CA TYR A 272 -0.42 -1.04 1.72
C TYR A 272 0.79 -0.34 2.29
N HIS A 273 1.60 0.22 1.39
CA HIS A 273 2.89 0.86 1.69
C HIS A 273 3.77 -0.01 2.60
N GLY A 274 4.03 -1.26 2.21
CA GLY A 274 4.94 -2.13 2.96
C GLY A 274 4.37 -2.75 4.24
N PHE A 275 3.05 -2.75 4.45
CA PHE A 275 2.39 -3.57 5.46
C PHE A 275 1.36 -4.51 4.83
N TRP A 276 1.28 -5.75 5.33
CA TRP A 276 0.19 -6.66 4.99
C TRP A 276 -1.07 -6.30 5.76
N LEU A 277 -2.12 -5.94 5.04
CA LEU A 277 -3.43 -5.63 5.64
C LEU A 277 -4.56 -6.43 4.98
N PRO A 278 -5.59 -6.83 5.74
CA PRO A 278 -6.76 -7.52 5.18
C PRO A 278 -7.48 -6.68 4.12
N ARG A 279 -7.60 -7.19 2.89
CA ARG A 279 -8.47 -6.59 1.87
C ARG A 279 -9.93 -6.78 2.23
N SER A 280 -10.26 -8.02 2.60
CA SER A 280 -11.59 -8.50 2.94
C SER A 280 -11.47 -9.70 3.88
N PHE A 281 -12.39 -9.83 4.81
CA PHE A 281 -12.53 -11.00 5.67
C PHE A 281 -13.52 -11.97 5.02
N VAL A 282 -13.00 -12.90 4.21
CA VAL A 282 -13.78 -13.82 3.35
C VAL A 282 -14.89 -14.57 4.10
N GLY A 283 -14.71 -14.86 5.40
CA GLY A 283 -15.75 -15.49 6.23
C GLY A 283 -17.02 -14.63 6.43
N HIS A 284 -16.93 -13.32 6.19
CA HIS A 284 -18.04 -12.36 6.25
C HIS A 284 -18.38 -11.79 4.88
N GLY A 285 -17.35 -11.38 4.13
CA GLY A 285 -17.46 -10.70 2.85
C GLY A 285 -17.72 -9.19 2.98
N THR A 286 -17.21 -8.42 2.03
CA THR A 286 -17.16 -6.94 2.04
C THR A 286 -18.49 -6.27 2.39
N ILE A 287 -19.61 -6.77 1.87
CA ILE A 287 -20.94 -6.18 2.15
C ILE A 287 -21.38 -6.40 3.60
N ALA A 288 -21.08 -7.56 4.20
CA ALA A 288 -21.43 -7.83 5.59
C ALA A 288 -20.57 -6.97 6.54
N GLU A 289 -19.29 -6.77 6.22
CA GLU A 289 -18.39 -5.87 6.96
C GLU A 289 -18.89 -4.42 6.92
N TYR A 290 -19.30 -3.96 5.73
CA TYR A 290 -19.92 -2.65 5.54
C TYR A 290 -21.16 -2.46 6.43
N TRP A 291 -22.10 -3.40 6.42
CA TRP A 291 -23.32 -3.31 7.24
C TRP A 291 -23.02 -3.38 8.74
N ALA A 292 -22.03 -4.17 9.16
CA ALA A 292 -21.60 -4.19 10.54
C ALA A 292 -21.08 -2.83 11.00
N CYS A 293 -20.30 -2.12 10.18
CA CYS A 293 -19.85 -0.77 10.50
C CYS A 293 -21.03 0.23 10.54
N ARG A 294 -21.95 0.17 9.58
CA ARG A 294 -23.08 1.10 9.49
C ARG A 294 -24.12 0.93 10.60
N GLU A 295 -24.40 -0.31 11.00
CA GLU A 295 -25.54 -0.61 11.89
C GLU A 295 -25.12 -1.07 13.29
N LYS A 296 -23.89 -1.54 13.45
CA LYS A 296 -23.42 -2.20 14.68
C LYS A 296 -22.06 -1.62 15.10
N VAL A 297 -21.02 -2.42 14.98
CA VAL A 297 -19.63 -2.04 15.22
C VAL A 297 -18.75 -2.90 14.33
N ALA A 298 -17.67 -2.32 13.83
CA ALA A 298 -16.63 -3.00 13.10
C ALA A 298 -15.26 -2.57 13.62
N MET A 299 -14.25 -3.41 13.41
CA MET A 299 -12.87 -3.03 13.75
C MET A 299 -11.91 -3.27 12.59
N MET A 300 -10.97 -2.35 12.38
CA MET A 300 -10.02 -2.40 11.26
C MET A 300 -8.61 -2.11 11.73
N ASP A 301 -7.65 -2.82 11.16
CA ASP A 301 -6.23 -2.50 11.32
C ASP A 301 -5.85 -1.27 10.47
N LEU A 302 -5.42 -0.19 11.13
CA LEU A 302 -4.96 1.05 10.51
C LEU A 302 -3.47 1.30 10.74
N THR A 303 -2.73 0.26 11.14
CA THR A 303 -1.31 0.34 11.51
C THR A 303 -0.44 0.95 10.41
N ALA A 304 -0.78 0.76 9.15
CA ALA A 304 0.06 1.25 8.06
C ALA A 304 0.04 2.78 7.88
N LEU A 305 -0.85 3.53 8.54
CA LEU A 305 -0.74 4.99 8.55
C LEU A 305 0.61 5.40 9.15
N ARG A 306 1.27 6.38 8.53
CA ARG A 306 2.55 6.89 8.99
C ARG A 306 2.37 7.79 10.18
N LYS A 307 3.27 7.69 11.15
CA LYS A 307 3.15 8.36 12.45
C LYS A 307 4.47 9.04 12.75
N PHE A 308 4.46 10.36 12.85
CA PHE A 308 5.66 11.16 13.11
C PHE A 308 5.48 11.95 14.40
N ASP A 309 6.27 11.63 15.41
CA ASP A 309 6.34 12.39 16.66
C ASP A 309 7.25 13.61 16.46
N ILE A 310 6.68 14.80 16.66
CA ILE A 310 7.33 16.09 16.43
C ILE A 310 7.46 16.77 17.79
N THR A 311 8.68 16.80 18.33
CA THR A 311 8.93 17.18 19.73
C THR A 311 10.05 18.20 19.83
N GLY A 312 9.81 19.28 20.59
CA GLY A 312 10.80 20.34 20.84
C GLY A 312 10.13 21.71 20.90
N PRO A 313 10.80 22.72 21.49
CA PRO A 313 10.22 24.04 21.70
C PRO A 313 9.73 24.73 20.42
N ASP A 314 10.26 24.34 19.25
CA ASP A 314 9.85 24.88 17.96
C ASP A 314 8.85 23.99 17.20
N ALA A 315 8.30 22.94 17.82
CA ALA A 315 7.39 22.00 17.16
C ALA A 315 6.13 22.67 16.59
N GLU A 316 5.52 23.60 17.35
CA GLU A 316 4.36 24.36 16.86
C GLU A 316 4.76 25.25 15.67
N SER A 317 5.91 25.92 15.73
CA SER A 317 6.44 26.78 14.66
C SER A 317 6.73 26.00 13.37
N LEU A 318 7.34 24.82 13.48
CA LEU A 318 7.51 23.91 12.34
C LEU A 318 6.15 23.56 11.73
N LEU A 319 5.20 23.13 12.54
CA LEU A 319 3.87 22.75 12.05
C LEU A 319 3.13 23.94 11.44
N GLN A 320 3.25 25.14 12.00
CA GLN A 320 2.71 26.37 11.41
C GLN A 320 3.23 26.59 9.98
N LYS A 321 4.51 26.29 9.73
CA LYS A 321 5.14 26.40 8.40
C LYS A 321 4.67 25.30 7.44
N VAL A 322 4.50 24.07 7.91
CA VAL A 322 4.35 22.90 7.01
C VAL A 322 2.91 22.49 6.72
N VAL A 323 1.94 22.80 7.60
CA VAL A 323 0.54 22.42 7.38
C VAL A 323 -0.33 23.62 7.06
N THR A 324 -1.46 23.40 6.38
CA THR A 324 -2.36 24.50 5.95
C THR A 324 -3.23 25.05 7.07
N ARG A 325 -3.42 24.31 8.17
CA ARG A 325 -4.17 24.79 9.34
C ARG A 325 -3.34 25.69 10.26
N ASP A 326 -4.04 26.34 11.20
CA ASP A 326 -3.45 27.16 12.27
C ASP A 326 -3.37 26.35 13.58
N MET A 327 -2.18 25.83 13.87
CA MET A 327 -1.86 24.97 15.01
C MET A 327 -1.96 25.69 16.36
N ARG A 328 -1.84 27.02 16.40
CA ARG A 328 -2.06 27.79 17.64
C ARG A 328 -3.46 27.62 18.21
N LYS A 329 -4.45 27.33 17.35
CA LYS A 329 -5.84 27.10 17.74
C LYS A 329 -6.07 25.67 18.23
N LEU A 330 -5.09 24.78 18.08
CA LEU A 330 -5.18 23.40 18.52
C LEU A 330 -4.85 23.31 20.01
N ALA A 331 -5.81 22.96 20.85
CA ALA A 331 -5.57 22.78 22.27
C ALA A 331 -4.84 21.45 22.56
N VAL A 332 -4.13 21.36 23.68
CA VAL A 332 -3.60 20.07 24.17
C VAL A 332 -4.76 19.08 24.36
N GLY A 333 -4.57 17.83 23.94
CA GLY A 333 -5.61 16.80 23.93
C GLY A 333 -6.54 16.84 22.71
N GLN A 334 -6.26 17.72 21.74
CA GLN A 334 -7.06 17.85 20.52
C GLN A 334 -6.34 17.28 19.30
N VAL A 335 -7.14 16.81 18.35
CA VAL A 335 -6.73 16.33 17.02
C VAL A 335 -7.27 17.29 15.96
N VAL A 336 -6.57 17.42 14.84
CA VAL A 336 -7.07 18.20 13.72
C VAL A 336 -6.63 17.64 12.37
N TYR A 337 -7.55 17.58 11.41
CA TYR A 337 -7.27 17.13 10.05
C TYR A 337 -6.75 18.28 9.16
N THR A 338 -5.64 18.13 8.46
CA THR A 338 -5.00 19.19 7.68
C THR A 338 -4.44 18.66 6.35
N ALA A 339 -4.30 19.55 5.38
CA ALA A 339 -3.52 19.29 4.17
C ALA A 339 -2.04 19.66 4.40
N VAL A 340 -1.17 19.03 3.60
CA VAL A 340 0.24 19.38 3.40
C VAL A 340 0.44 19.65 1.92
N CYS A 341 1.10 20.74 1.58
CA CYS A 341 1.23 21.19 0.20
C CYS A 341 2.70 21.44 -0.17
N HIS A 342 2.98 21.28 -1.46
CA HIS A 342 4.19 21.83 -2.06
C HIS A 342 4.07 23.34 -2.25
N ALA A 343 5.20 24.00 -2.55
CA ALA A 343 5.24 25.44 -2.78
C ALA A 343 4.33 25.90 -3.95
N HIS A 344 4.11 25.05 -4.96
CA HIS A 344 3.19 25.33 -6.07
C HIS A 344 1.71 25.10 -5.74
N GLY A 345 1.37 24.76 -4.49
CA GLY A 345 0.02 24.62 -3.97
C GLY A 345 -0.65 23.26 -4.21
N GLY A 346 0.00 22.35 -4.94
CA GLY A 346 -0.45 20.96 -5.05
C GLY A 346 -0.25 20.20 -3.74
N MET A 347 -1.15 19.27 -3.45
CA MET A 347 -1.12 18.47 -2.23
C MET A 347 -0.02 17.42 -2.29
N MET A 348 0.80 17.39 -1.25
CA MET A 348 1.80 16.35 -1.04
C MET A 348 1.19 15.18 -0.26
N ASP A 349 0.41 15.51 0.78
CA ASP A 349 -0.21 14.54 1.68
C ASP A 349 -1.36 15.24 2.43
N ASP A 350 -2.13 14.46 3.18
CA ASP A 350 -3.10 14.92 4.16
C ASP A 350 -2.95 14.10 5.46
N GLY A 351 -3.57 14.56 6.54
CA GLY A 351 -3.44 13.81 7.77
C GLY A 351 -4.01 14.49 8.99
N THR A 352 -3.82 13.84 10.14
CA THR A 352 -4.26 14.36 11.43
C THR A 352 -3.08 14.74 12.31
N VAL A 353 -3.14 15.93 12.92
CA VAL A 353 -2.18 16.40 13.90
C VAL A 353 -2.80 16.27 15.30
N PHE A 354 -2.13 15.53 16.18
CA PHE A 354 -2.45 15.42 17.59
C PHE A 354 -1.55 16.39 18.36
N ARG A 355 -2.13 17.19 19.27
CA ARG A 355 -1.36 17.99 20.22
C ARG A 355 -1.27 17.26 21.56
N LEU A 356 -0.17 16.53 21.76
CA LEU A 356 0.10 15.70 22.93
C LEU A 356 0.52 16.53 24.15
N GLY A 357 1.17 17.66 23.92
CA GLY A 357 1.59 18.61 24.94
C GLY A 357 1.80 20.00 24.36
N ARG A 358 2.43 20.89 25.14
CA ARG A 358 2.77 22.24 24.67
C ARG A 358 3.64 22.19 23.41
N ASP A 359 4.71 21.40 23.50
CA ASP A 359 5.83 21.31 22.54
C ASP A 359 5.96 19.88 21.96
N VAL A 360 4.87 19.12 21.99
CA VAL A 360 4.81 17.70 21.61
C VAL A 360 3.59 17.46 20.75
N PHE A 361 3.82 17.09 19.50
CA PHE A 361 2.80 16.80 18.51
C PHE A 361 3.04 15.44 17.87
N ARG A 362 2.00 14.87 17.28
CA ARG A 362 2.10 13.72 16.39
C ARG A 362 1.35 14.00 15.11
N PHE A 363 2.00 13.79 13.97
CA PHE A 363 1.36 13.85 12.67
C PHE A 363 1.12 12.44 12.13
N VAL A 364 -0.11 12.14 11.75
CA VAL A 364 -0.51 10.86 11.17
C VAL A 364 -0.98 11.08 9.74
N CYS A 365 -0.33 10.45 8.76
CA CYS A 365 -0.56 10.68 7.32
C CYS A 365 -0.40 9.40 6.48
N GLY A 366 -0.63 9.51 5.17
CA GLY A 366 -0.57 8.37 4.25
C GLY A 366 0.84 8.03 3.78
N GLU A 367 1.67 9.04 3.48
CA GLU A 367 2.90 8.85 2.70
C GLU A 367 4.17 8.81 3.55
N ASP A 368 5.08 7.89 3.22
CA ASP A 368 6.39 7.73 3.88
C ASP A 368 7.29 8.95 3.65
N THR A 369 7.25 9.48 2.43
CA THR A 369 8.09 10.60 1.98
C THR A 369 7.81 11.86 2.78
N THR A 370 6.61 12.00 3.34
CA THR A 370 6.25 13.10 4.24
C THR A 370 7.16 13.17 5.46
N GLY A 371 7.58 12.03 6.02
CA GLY A 371 8.52 12.00 7.13
C GLY A 371 9.94 12.48 6.78
N LEU A 372 10.40 12.20 5.55
CA LEU A 372 11.67 12.73 5.04
C LEU A 372 11.59 14.24 4.88
N TRP A 373 10.55 14.69 4.19
CA TRP A 373 10.31 16.11 3.94
C TRP A 373 10.15 16.91 5.24
N LEU A 374 9.43 16.38 6.25
CA LEU A 374 9.31 17.04 7.56
C LEU A 374 10.67 17.26 8.23
N ARG A 375 11.60 16.31 8.12
CA ARG A 375 12.96 16.44 8.66
C ARG A 375 13.77 17.49 7.92
N GLU A 376 13.61 17.58 6.61
CA GLU A 376 14.22 18.66 5.82
C GLU A 376 13.66 20.03 6.25
N GLN A 377 12.34 20.14 6.44
CA GLN A 377 11.70 21.39 6.87
C GLN A 377 12.02 21.78 8.31
N ALA A 378 12.37 20.80 9.15
CA ALA A 378 12.83 20.99 10.52
C ALA A 378 14.25 21.58 10.62
N ALA A 379 15.02 21.61 9.53
CA ALA A 379 16.35 22.20 9.54
C ALA A 379 16.30 23.67 10.01
N GLY A 380 17.10 23.99 11.03
CA GLY A 380 17.13 25.33 11.64
C GLY A 380 16.13 25.55 12.78
N PHE A 381 15.26 24.58 13.09
CA PHE A 381 14.39 24.59 14.27
C PHE A 381 14.96 23.69 15.38
N ASN A 382 14.70 24.04 16.65
CA ASN A 382 14.94 23.16 17.79
C ASN A 382 13.77 22.17 17.95
N VAL A 383 13.74 21.17 17.06
CA VAL A 383 12.69 20.15 16.98
C VAL A 383 13.27 18.82 16.49
N GLN A 384 12.73 17.72 16.98
CA GLN A 384 13.00 16.37 16.48
C GLN A 384 11.76 15.80 15.82
N VAL A 385 11.93 15.17 14.66
CA VAL A 385 10.87 14.44 13.95
C VAL A 385 11.23 12.95 13.92
N ARG A 386 10.55 12.16 14.76
CA ARG A 386 10.79 10.73 14.95
C ARG A 386 9.69 9.91 14.29
N ASP A 387 10.07 8.86 13.57
CA ASP A 387 9.12 7.90 13.03
C ASP A 387 8.67 6.97 14.17
N ALA A 388 7.36 6.95 14.42
CA ALA A 388 6.71 6.15 15.45
C ALA A 388 5.86 5.01 14.84
N THR A 389 5.88 4.84 13.51
CA THR A 389 4.99 3.92 12.77
C THR A 389 5.12 2.48 13.27
N ASP A 390 6.36 2.02 13.48
CA ASP A 390 6.68 0.65 13.95
C ASP A 390 6.53 0.46 15.45
N SER A 391 6.51 1.55 16.23
CA SER A 391 6.38 1.51 17.70
C SER A 391 4.96 1.75 18.19
N LEU A 392 4.04 2.13 17.29
CA LEU A 392 2.68 2.49 17.62
C LEU A 392 1.73 1.97 16.55
N HIS A 393 1.04 0.88 16.87
CA HIS A 393 0.06 0.25 16.00
C HIS A 393 -1.35 0.63 16.46
N ASN A 394 -2.33 0.56 15.56
CA ASN A 394 -3.68 0.97 15.90
C ASN A 394 -4.76 0.20 15.14
N ILE A 395 -5.89 0.03 15.84
CA ILE A 395 -7.15 -0.38 15.25
C ILE A 395 -8.16 0.76 15.32
N ALA A 396 -8.98 0.91 14.29
CA ALA A 396 -10.21 1.69 14.35
C ALA A 396 -11.35 0.80 14.82
N VAL A 397 -12.15 1.27 15.78
CA VAL A 397 -13.41 0.65 16.22
C VAL A 397 -14.54 1.63 15.86
N GLN A 398 -15.28 1.31 14.81
CA GLN A 398 -16.20 2.23 14.13
C GLN A 398 -17.62 1.64 14.11
N GLY A 399 -18.63 2.50 14.11
CA GLY A 399 -20.05 2.15 14.11
C GLY A 399 -20.79 2.64 15.36
N PRO A 400 -22.13 2.67 15.31
CA PRO A 400 -22.97 3.25 16.38
C PRO A 400 -22.79 2.59 17.75
N ARG A 401 -22.32 1.33 17.81
CA ARG A 401 -22.09 0.59 19.06
C ARG A 401 -20.64 0.63 19.54
N SER A 402 -19.76 1.37 18.86
CA SER A 402 -18.34 1.49 19.24
C SER A 402 -18.16 2.04 20.66
N ARG A 403 -18.91 3.07 21.04
CA ARG A 403 -18.85 3.66 22.39
C ARG A 403 -19.31 2.66 23.47
N GLU A 404 -20.44 1.98 23.25
CA GLU A 404 -20.97 0.94 24.14
C GLU A 404 -19.95 -0.18 24.36
N LEU A 405 -19.25 -0.60 23.30
CA LEU A 405 -18.18 -1.59 23.37
C LEU A 405 -17.04 -1.09 24.26
N LEU A 406 -16.50 0.08 23.94
CA LEU A 406 -15.28 0.59 24.55
C LEU A 406 -15.48 0.95 26.03
N GLU A 407 -16.67 1.38 26.43
CA GLU A 407 -17.03 1.63 27.83
C GLU A 407 -16.86 0.38 28.72
N ARG A 408 -17.05 -0.83 28.15
CA ARG A 408 -16.92 -2.09 28.89
C ARG A 408 -15.47 -2.50 29.14
N ILE A 409 -14.53 -2.04 28.32
CA ILE A 409 -13.15 -2.54 28.32
C ILE A 409 -12.11 -1.49 28.66
N LEU A 410 -12.45 -0.19 28.56
CA LEU A 410 -11.52 0.88 28.84
C LEU A 410 -11.67 1.38 30.26
N TRP A 411 -10.53 1.51 30.92
CA TRP A 411 -10.39 2.24 32.16
C TRP A 411 -9.60 3.53 31.91
N THR A 412 -10.00 4.62 32.55
CA THR A 412 -9.31 5.91 32.49
C THR A 412 -9.02 6.41 33.90
N ALA A 413 -7.88 7.08 34.07
CA ALA A 413 -7.55 7.69 35.36
C ALA A 413 -8.49 8.87 35.63
N PRO A 414 -8.74 9.27 36.90
CA PRO A 414 -9.68 10.37 37.23
C PRO A 414 -9.38 11.72 36.56
N ALA A 415 -8.14 11.95 36.13
CA ALA A 415 -7.72 13.16 35.41
C ALA A 415 -7.94 13.10 33.89
N GLN A 416 -8.37 11.95 33.36
CA GLN A 416 -8.68 11.74 31.95
C GLN A 416 -10.20 11.68 31.76
N PRO A 417 -10.74 12.15 30.62
CA PRO A 417 -12.15 11.96 30.32
C PRO A 417 -12.44 10.46 30.20
N THR A 418 -13.67 10.07 30.50
CA THR A 418 -14.19 8.74 30.14
C THR A 418 -14.52 8.68 28.64
N ILE A 419 -14.81 7.48 28.12
CA ILE A 419 -15.18 7.30 26.72
C ILE A 419 -16.48 8.03 26.33
N THR A 420 -17.39 8.23 27.29
CA THR A 420 -18.65 8.95 27.08
C THR A 420 -18.43 10.46 27.03
N GLU A 421 -17.46 10.97 27.78
CA GLU A 421 -17.06 12.38 27.83
C GLU A 421 -16.12 12.80 26.69
N LEU A 422 -15.44 11.86 26.03
CA LEU A 422 -14.48 12.16 24.98
C LEU A 422 -15.17 12.85 23.77
N GLY A 423 -14.83 14.12 23.57
CA GLY A 423 -15.34 14.94 22.47
C GLY A 423 -14.80 14.52 21.10
N TRP A 424 -15.53 14.86 20.03
CA TRP A 424 -15.08 14.61 18.65
C TRP A 424 -13.76 15.35 18.36
N PHE A 425 -12.81 14.69 17.67
CA PHE A 425 -11.45 15.20 17.47
C PHE A 425 -10.70 15.51 18.79
N ARG A 426 -10.94 14.71 19.83
CA ARG A 426 -10.13 14.67 21.06
C ARG A 426 -9.51 13.28 21.23
N PHE A 427 -8.48 13.20 22.06
CA PHE A 427 -7.90 11.93 22.47
C PHE A 427 -7.61 11.91 23.97
N MET A 428 -7.44 10.72 24.53
CA MET A 428 -7.14 10.49 25.94
C MET A 428 -6.20 9.29 26.12
N ALA A 429 -5.48 9.26 27.23
CA ALA A 429 -4.80 8.06 27.67
C ALA A 429 -5.77 7.15 28.41
N ALA A 430 -5.77 5.86 28.09
CA ALA A 430 -6.63 4.85 28.71
C ALA A 430 -5.83 3.56 28.98
N ARG A 431 -6.46 2.59 29.64
CA ARG A 431 -5.93 1.24 29.84
C ARG A 431 -6.98 0.18 29.57
N LEU A 432 -6.56 -1.00 29.10
CA LEU A 432 -7.43 -2.16 28.95
C LEU A 432 -7.71 -2.85 30.28
N GLY A 433 -8.97 -3.03 30.67
CA GLY A 433 -9.38 -3.90 31.78
C GLY A 433 -9.12 -3.37 33.21
N GLY A 434 -8.43 -2.24 33.39
CA GLY A 434 -8.25 -1.62 34.71
C GLY A 434 -7.01 -0.73 34.88
N PRO A 435 -6.75 -0.23 36.10
CA PRO A 435 -5.66 0.71 36.40
C PRO A 435 -4.24 0.16 36.15
N THR A 436 -4.07 -1.16 36.20
CA THR A 436 -2.81 -1.86 35.92
C THR A 436 -2.78 -2.50 34.53
N GLY A 437 -3.84 -2.29 33.73
CA GLY A 437 -4.00 -2.85 32.40
C GLY A 437 -3.06 -2.25 31.36
N ARG A 438 -3.07 -2.82 30.14
CA ARG A 438 -2.22 -2.36 29.03
C ARG A 438 -2.51 -0.91 28.67
N PRO A 439 -1.49 -0.04 28.56
CA PRO A 439 -1.69 1.37 28.23
C PRO A 439 -2.07 1.55 26.76
N LEU A 440 -3.00 2.46 26.51
CA LEU A 440 -3.47 2.83 25.18
C LEU A 440 -3.62 4.35 25.06
N VAL A 441 -3.55 4.84 23.83
CA VAL A 441 -4.15 6.13 23.47
C VAL A 441 -5.46 5.86 22.75
N VAL A 442 -6.50 6.63 23.04
CA VAL A 442 -7.81 6.51 22.41
C VAL A 442 -8.18 7.86 21.80
N SER A 443 -8.37 7.91 20.49
CA SER A 443 -8.84 9.11 19.80
C SER A 443 -10.24 8.94 19.27
N ARG A 444 -11.08 9.97 19.40
CA ARG A 444 -12.41 9.99 18.77
C ARG A 444 -12.30 10.55 17.35
N THR A 445 -11.72 9.71 16.49
CA THR A 445 -11.45 9.92 15.07
C THR A 445 -11.91 8.70 14.27
N GLY A 446 -12.00 8.84 12.95
CA GLY A 446 -12.45 7.75 12.09
C GLY A 446 -12.53 8.16 10.62
N TYR A 447 -12.50 7.14 9.76
CA TYR A 447 -12.44 7.28 8.30
C TYR A 447 -13.64 6.60 7.60
N THR A 448 -14.77 6.46 8.31
CA THR A 448 -15.95 5.71 7.84
C THR A 448 -17.24 6.55 7.74
N GLY A 449 -17.24 7.78 8.27
CA GLY A 449 -18.45 8.58 8.45
C GLY A 449 -19.36 8.12 9.61
N GLU A 450 -18.91 7.17 10.42
CA GLU A 450 -19.64 6.69 11.60
C GLU A 450 -19.08 7.27 12.92
N LEU A 451 -19.84 7.13 14.01
CA LEU A 451 -19.26 7.23 15.35
C LEU A 451 -18.14 6.19 15.45
N GLY A 452 -16.98 6.59 15.98
CA GLY A 452 -15.91 5.65 16.20
C GLY A 452 -14.71 6.26 16.88
N PHE A 453 -13.78 5.36 17.17
CA PHE A 453 -12.56 5.65 17.90
C PHE A 453 -11.39 4.88 17.27
N GLU A 454 -10.18 5.36 17.51
CA GLU A 454 -8.95 4.63 17.18
C GLU A 454 -8.20 4.34 18.49
N LEU A 455 -7.80 3.09 18.65
CA LEU A 455 -7.07 2.58 19.80
C LEU A 455 -5.63 2.32 19.39
N TRP A 456 -4.70 3.02 20.01
CA TRP A 456 -3.28 2.97 19.68
C TRP A 456 -2.52 2.26 20.80
N CYS A 457 -1.70 1.28 20.45
CA CYS A 457 -0.93 0.46 21.39
C CYS A 457 0.52 0.25 20.93
N HIS A 458 1.35 -0.16 21.88
CA HIS A 458 2.64 -0.76 21.54
C HIS A 458 2.41 -2.11 20.82
N PRO A 459 3.20 -2.47 19.78
CA PRO A 459 3.01 -3.71 19.04
C PRO A 459 2.94 -4.98 19.90
N GLY A 460 3.70 -5.01 21.00
CA GLY A 460 3.68 -6.13 21.95
C GLY A 460 2.33 -6.40 22.62
N ASP A 461 1.41 -5.42 22.62
CA ASP A 461 0.07 -5.53 23.21
C ASP A 461 -1.03 -5.72 22.14
N GLY A 462 -0.68 -5.81 20.85
CA GLY A 462 -1.64 -5.80 19.74
C GLY A 462 -2.59 -6.99 19.70
N VAL A 463 -2.08 -8.22 19.90
CA VAL A 463 -2.91 -9.44 19.96
C VAL A 463 -3.93 -9.35 21.09
N GLU A 464 -3.49 -8.94 22.29
CA GLU A 464 -4.35 -8.79 23.46
C GLU A 464 -5.43 -7.72 23.21
N LEU A 465 -5.07 -6.59 22.60
CA LEU A 465 -6.00 -5.54 22.22
C LEU A 465 -7.07 -6.07 21.25
N TRP A 466 -6.66 -6.72 20.16
CA TRP A 466 -7.58 -7.26 19.14
C TRP A 466 -8.55 -8.26 19.75
N GLU A 467 -8.06 -9.25 20.50
CA GLU A 467 -8.89 -10.29 21.11
C GLU A 467 -9.85 -9.71 22.17
N THR A 468 -9.42 -8.69 22.92
CA THR A 468 -10.27 -8.03 23.91
C THR A 468 -11.41 -7.28 23.24
N VAL A 469 -11.13 -6.50 22.19
CA VAL A 469 -12.16 -5.80 21.41
C VAL A 469 -13.09 -6.79 20.72
N ALA A 470 -12.55 -7.84 20.09
CA ALA A 470 -13.35 -8.87 19.43
C ALA A 470 -14.31 -9.56 20.39
N ARG A 471 -13.82 -9.96 21.57
CA ARG A 471 -14.63 -10.65 22.59
C ARG A 471 -15.72 -9.75 23.18
N ALA A 472 -15.40 -8.51 23.49
CA ALA A 472 -16.38 -7.54 23.99
C ALA A 472 -17.40 -7.12 22.94
N GLY A 473 -16.98 -7.08 21.66
CA GLY A 473 -17.80 -6.73 20.52
C GLY A 473 -18.65 -7.86 19.94
N ALA A 474 -18.29 -9.12 20.16
CA ALA A 474 -19.06 -10.28 19.69
C ALA A 474 -20.57 -10.22 20.04
N PRO A 475 -21.00 -9.97 21.31
CA PRO A 475 -22.43 -9.81 21.62
C PRO A 475 -23.05 -8.54 21.00
N LEU A 476 -22.23 -7.61 20.52
CA LEU A 476 -22.67 -6.41 19.83
C LEU A 476 -22.80 -6.61 18.30
N GLY A 477 -22.40 -7.77 17.80
CA GLY A 477 -22.35 -8.11 16.38
C GLY A 477 -21.13 -7.52 15.68
N LEU A 478 -19.99 -7.41 16.37
CA LEU A 478 -18.74 -6.94 15.79
C LEU A 478 -18.28 -7.85 14.65
N VAL A 479 -17.86 -7.21 13.55
CA VAL A 479 -17.22 -7.86 12.41
C VAL A 479 -15.91 -7.13 12.10
N PRO A 480 -14.80 -7.84 11.84
CA PRO A 480 -13.58 -7.17 11.37
C PRO A 480 -13.79 -6.60 9.96
N LEU A 481 -13.22 -5.42 9.68
CA LEU A 481 -13.43 -4.63 8.46
C LEU A 481 -12.13 -4.60 7.64
N GLY A 482 -12.22 -4.98 6.36
CA GLY A 482 -11.14 -4.88 5.39
C GLY A 482 -11.17 -3.58 4.58
N PHE A 483 -10.15 -3.38 3.75
CA PHE A 483 -9.99 -2.18 2.90
C PHE A 483 -11.15 -1.95 1.94
N ASP A 484 -11.69 -3.00 1.31
CA ASP A 484 -12.75 -2.83 0.30
C ASP A 484 -14.01 -2.21 0.92
N ALA A 485 -14.36 -2.65 2.13
CA ALA A 485 -15.51 -2.11 2.85
C ALA A 485 -15.22 -0.71 3.41
N LEU A 486 -13.99 -0.43 3.85
CA LEU A 486 -13.56 0.92 4.20
C LEU A 486 -13.70 1.90 3.01
N ASP A 487 -13.32 1.49 1.81
CA ASP A 487 -13.40 2.32 0.61
C ASP A 487 -14.85 2.70 0.28
N MET A 488 -15.80 1.77 0.45
CA MET A 488 -17.22 2.08 0.33
C MET A 488 -17.67 3.12 1.36
N LEU A 489 -17.30 2.93 2.63
CA LEU A 489 -17.72 3.79 3.74
C LEU A 489 -17.18 5.22 3.58
N ARG A 490 -15.91 5.35 3.18
CA ARG A 490 -15.22 6.63 3.01
C ARG A 490 -15.72 7.42 1.80
N ILE A 491 -16.07 6.73 0.70
CA ILE A 491 -16.67 7.37 -0.49
C ILE A 491 -18.02 7.98 -0.14
N GLU A 492 -18.88 7.23 0.56
CA GLU A 492 -20.16 7.74 1.08
C GLU A 492 -19.99 8.97 1.98
N ALA A 493 -18.95 8.95 2.81
CA ALA A 493 -18.60 10.03 3.73
C ALA A 493 -17.86 11.21 3.07
N GLY A 494 -17.54 11.12 1.77
CA GLY A 494 -16.83 12.16 1.03
C GLY A 494 -15.40 12.41 1.52
N LEU A 495 -14.71 11.36 1.99
CA LEU A 495 -13.35 11.45 2.52
C LEU A 495 -12.31 11.19 1.41
N ALA A 496 -11.34 12.10 1.33
CA ALA A 496 -10.36 12.16 0.25
C ALA A 496 -9.26 11.10 0.42
N PHE A 497 -8.91 10.42 -0.67
CA PHE A 497 -7.83 9.44 -0.70
C PHE A 497 -6.73 9.87 -1.68
N ALA A 498 -5.47 9.73 -1.28
CA ALA A 498 -4.30 10.06 -2.11
C ALA A 498 -4.31 9.27 -3.43
N GLY A 499 -3.96 9.93 -4.53
CA GLY A 499 -4.03 9.36 -5.89
C GLY A 499 -5.45 9.30 -6.49
N GLN A 500 -6.50 9.51 -5.68
CA GLN A 500 -7.89 9.55 -6.14
C GLN A 500 -8.39 11.00 -6.18
N GLU A 501 -8.60 11.60 -5.00
CA GLU A 501 -9.12 12.96 -4.87
C GLU A 501 -8.01 14.01 -4.99
N PHE A 502 -6.77 13.67 -4.66
CA PHE A 502 -5.63 14.58 -4.75
C PHE A 502 -4.34 13.89 -5.18
N CYS A 503 -3.43 14.71 -5.69
CA CYS A 503 -2.04 14.39 -6.01
C CYS A 503 -1.25 15.71 -5.98
N ASP A 504 0.04 15.65 -6.34
CA ASP A 504 0.93 16.80 -6.44
C ASP A 504 0.48 17.89 -7.44
N GLN A 505 -0.54 17.64 -8.27
CA GLN A 505 -1.14 18.62 -9.18
C GLN A 505 -2.44 19.24 -8.67
N THR A 506 -3.08 18.61 -7.68
CA THR A 506 -4.41 19.01 -7.16
C THR A 506 -4.24 19.77 -5.85
N ASP A 507 -4.88 20.93 -5.70
CA ASP A 507 -4.88 21.67 -4.42
C ASP A 507 -6.01 21.23 -3.48
N PRO A 508 -5.95 21.61 -2.18
CA PRO A 508 -6.98 21.27 -1.21
C PRO A 508 -8.41 21.73 -1.56
N PHE A 509 -8.58 22.80 -2.35
CA PHE A 509 -9.91 23.28 -2.74
C PHE A 509 -10.52 22.37 -3.80
N GLU A 510 -9.72 22.00 -4.81
CA GLU A 510 -10.11 21.04 -5.85
C GLU A 510 -10.29 19.61 -5.29
N ALA A 511 -9.57 19.26 -4.22
CA ALA A 511 -9.69 17.99 -3.51
C ALA A 511 -10.86 17.92 -2.50
N GLY A 512 -11.67 18.98 -2.38
CA GLY A 512 -12.84 19.01 -1.49
C GLY A 512 -12.53 19.19 0.00
N ILE A 513 -11.27 19.40 0.37
CA ILE A 513 -10.81 19.59 1.76
C ILE A 513 -10.36 21.03 2.06
N GLY A 514 -10.81 22.00 1.26
CA GLY A 514 -10.44 23.42 1.38
C GLY A 514 -10.75 24.06 2.74
N PHE A 515 -11.63 23.45 3.54
CA PHE A 515 -11.90 23.85 4.93
C PHE A 515 -10.68 23.70 5.85
N THR A 516 -9.65 22.96 5.41
CA THR A 516 -8.37 22.82 6.12
C THR A 516 -7.39 23.95 5.84
N VAL A 517 -7.66 24.84 4.89
CA VAL A 517 -6.74 25.92 4.49
C VAL A 517 -7.05 27.20 5.26
N ALA A 518 -6.22 27.51 6.26
CA ALA A 518 -6.37 28.68 7.11
C ALA A 518 -5.58 29.89 6.56
N LEU A 519 -6.03 30.46 5.44
CA LEU A 519 -5.41 31.68 4.85
C LEU A 519 -5.44 32.90 5.77
N SER A 520 -6.30 32.88 6.80
CA SER A 520 -6.34 33.93 7.82
C SER A 520 -5.23 33.83 8.87
N LYS A 521 -4.41 32.77 8.86
CA LYS A 521 -3.30 32.68 9.80
C LYS A 521 -2.21 33.72 9.44
N PRO A 522 -1.70 34.48 10.41
CA PRO A 522 -0.70 35.52 10.14
C PRO A 522 0.62 34.96 9.59
N ASP A 523 1.06 33.80 10.08
CA ASP A 523 2.33 33.20 9.65
C ASP A 523 2.23 32.65 8.22
N ASP A 524 3.33 32.73 7.49
CA ASP A 524 3.43 32.07 6.19
C ASP A 524 3.51 30.54 6.34
N PHE A 525 3.11 29.83 5.29
CA PHE A 525 3.19 28.37 5.21
C PHE A 525 3.43 27.91 3.79
N ILE A 526 4.01 26.72 3.64
CA ILE A 526 4.38 26.20 2.33
C ILE A 526 3.14 26.04 1.45
N GLY A 527 3.18 26.71 0.29
CA GLY A 527 2.08 26.73 -0.67
C GLY A 527 1.08 27.88 -0.50
N ARG A 528 1.19 28.73 0.54
CA ARG A 528 0.23 29.81 0.82
C ARG A 528 -0.07 30.70 -0.40
N ALA A 529 0.96 31.28 -1.01
CA ALA A 529 0.79 32.22 -2.12
C ALA A 529 0.05 31.57 -3.31
N ALA A 530 0.40 30.32 -3.65
CA ALA A 530 -0.29 29.57 -4.69
C ALA A 530 -1.76 29.26 -4.32
N LEU A 531 -2.03 28.96 -3.05
CA LEU A 531 -3.37 28.68 -2.56
C LEU A 531 -4.26 29.94 -2.47
N GLU A 532 -3.68 31.11 -2.17
CA GLU A 532 -4.40 32.39 -2.24
C GLU A 532 -4.86 32.67 -3.67
N GLU A 533 -3.98 32.47 -4.65
CA GLU A 533 -4.30 32.62 -6.08
C GLU A 533 -5.35 31.61 -6.56
N ARG A 534 -5.18 30.32 -6.22
CA ARG A 534 -6.13 29.25 -6.60
C ARG A 534 -7.51 29.45 -5.96
N LYS A 535 -7.57 29.99 -4.74
CA LYS A 535 -8.85 30.32 -4.08
C LYS A 535 -9.55 31.49 -4.76
N ALA A 536 -8.80 32.49 -5.24
CA ALA A 536 -9.35 33.61 -5.99
C ALA A 536 -9.82 33.19 -7.39
N HIS A 537 -9.17 32.20 -8.00
CA HIS A 537 -9.42 31.75 -9.37
C HIS A 537 -9.64 30.22 -9.46
N PRO A 538 -10.72 29.68 -8.84
CA PRO A 538 -10.96 28.24 -8.83
C PRO A 538 -11.26 27.74 -10.26
N ARG A 539 -10.57 26.69 -10.69
CA ARG A 539 -10.79 26.08 -12.01
C ARG A 539 -11.68 24.85 -11.92
N ARG A 540 -11.41 23.97 -10.95
CA ARG A 540 -12.21 22.77 -10.72
C ARG A 540 -12.75 22.72 -9.31
N LYS A 541 -13.67 21.81 -9.07
CA LYS A 541 -14.28 21.56 -7.77
C LYS A 541 -14.62 20.08 -7.62
N LEU A 542 -14.37 19.53 -6.44
CA LEU A 542 -14.91 18.22 -6.08
C LEU A 542 -16.43 18.33 -5.88
N VAL A 543 -17.18 17.40 -6.45
CA VAL A 543 -18.63 17.27 -6.33
C VAL A 543 -19.02 15.81 -6.10
N GLY A 544 -20.25 15.59 -5.61
CA GLY A 544 -20.87 14.28 -5.64
C GLY A 544 -21.63 14.08 -6.94
N LEU A 545 -21.71 12.85 -7.42
CA LEU A 545 -22.57 12.44 -8.53
C LEU A 545 -23.52 11.35 -8.09
N ALA A 546 -24.77 11.45 -8.55
CA ALA A 546 -25.73 10.35 -8.58
C ALA A 546 -25.86 9.87 -10.03
N ILE A 547 -25.60 8.58 -10.26
CA ILE A 547 -25.48 8.01 -11.61
C ILE A 547 -26.68 7.11 -11.86
N ASP A 548 -27.44 7.40 -12.90
CA ASP A 548 -28.64 6.66 -13.31
C ASP A 548 -28.24 5.46 -14.20
N SER A 549 -27.50 4.52 -13.60
CA SER A 549 -27.05 3.31 -14.26
C SER A 549 -26.71 2.22 -13.25
N ASN A 550 -26.82 0.97 -13.68
CA ASN A 550 -26.29 -0.19 -12.95
C ASN A 550 -24.88 -0.60 -13.40
N GLU A 551 -24.32 0.08 -14.41
CA GLU A 551 -23.00 -0.21 -14.93
C GLU A 551 -21.91 0.47 -14.12
N THR A 552 -20.93 -0.31 -13.67
CA THR A 552 -19.80 0.19 -12.89
C THR A 552 -19.04 1.30 -13.63
N VAL A 553 -18.80 2.39 -12.92
CA VAL A 553 -17.88 3.46 -13.32
C VAL A 553 -16.64 3.40 -12.43
N ARG A 554 -15.53 3.96 -12.91
CA ARG A 554 -14.21 3.82 -12.30
C ARG A 554 -13.51 5.18 -12.20
N HIS A 555 -12.50 5.23 -11.32
CA HIS A 555 -11.54 6.33 -11.30
C HIS A 555 -11.01 6.63 -12.72
N GLY A 556 -10.94 7.90 -13.09
CA GLY A 556 -10.44 8.37 -14.37
C GLY A 556 -11.47 8.41 -15.51
N ASP A 557 -12.66 7.82 -15.33
CA ASP A 557 -13.74 7.93 -16.31
C ASP A 557 -14.09 9.40 -16.58
N GLY A 558 -14.14 9.78 -17.85
CA GLY A 558 -14.40 11.15 -18.26
C GLY A 558 -15.86 11.57 -18.02
N ILE A 559 -16.06 12.81 -17.60
CA ILE A 559 -17.39 13.42 -17.43
C ILE A 559 -17.62 14.40 -18.56
N TYR A 560 -18.81 14.37 -19.16
CA TYR A 560 -19.13 15.10 -20.39
C TYR A 560 -20.42 15.91 -20.29
N ILE A 561 -20.43 17.05 -20.98
CA ILE A 561 -21.64 17.77 -21.40
C ILE A 561 -21.57 17.90 -22.92
N GLY A 562 -22.48 17.23 -23.62
CA GLY A 562 -22.39 17.05 -25.07
C GLY A 562 -21.10 16.33 -25.46
N ARG A 563 -20.28 16.98 -26.31
CA ARG A 563 -18.97 16.45 -26.71
C ARG A 563 -17.81 16.94 -25.85
N ALA A 564 -17.98 17.96 -25.03
CA ALA A 564 -16.91 18.48 -24.20
C ALA A 564 -16.71 17.59 -22.97
N ARG A 565 -15.46 17.20 -22.69
CA ARG A 565 -15.10 16.62 -21.38
C ARG A 565 -14.97 17.77 -20.38
N VAL A 566 -15.77 17.72 -19.33
CA VAL A 566 -15.86 18.75 -18.28
C VAL A 566 -15.32 18.29 -16.93
N GLY A 567 -14.83 17.06 -16.83
CA GLY A 567 -14.26 16.54 -15.59
C GLY A 567 -13.88 15.07 -15.67
N GLU A 568 -13.67 14.49 -14.49
CA GLU A 568 -13.38 13.07 -14.30
C GLU A 568 -13.93 12.56 -12.96
N ILE A 569 -14.24 11.27 -12.92
CA ILE A 569 -14.54 10.56 -11.69
C ILE A 569 -13.24 10.38 -10.90
N THR A 570 -13.26 10.73 -9.62
CA THR A 570 -12.13 10.48 -8.70
C THR A 570 -12.34 9.18 -7.95
N SER A 571 -13.50 8.97 -7.32
CA SER A 571 -13.83 7.71 -6.64
C SER A 571 -15.27 7.34 -6.92
N ALA A 572 -15.59 6.05 -7.04
CA ALA A 572 -16.94 5.60 -7.32
C ALA A 572 -17.24 4.24 -6.71
N MET A 573 -18.51 4.03 -6.36
CA MET A 573 -18.97 2.74 -5.85
C MET A 573 -20.50 2.59 -6.00
N ARG A 574 -20.99 1.37 -5.83
CA ARG A 574 -22.43 1.11 -5.69
C ARG A 574 -22.78 1.05 -4.20
N SER A 575 -23.45 2.09 -3.72
CA SER A 575 -23.82 2.25 -2.31
C SER A 575 -24.92 1.25 -1.93
N PRO A 576 -24.70 0.37 -0.93
CA PRO A 576 -25.75 -0.51 -0.42
C PRO A 576 -26.85 0.26 0.30
N VAL A 577 -26.51 1.29 1.09
CA VAL A 577 -27.51 2.04 1.89
C VAL A 577 -28.35 2.98 1.05
N LEU A 578 -27.77 3.57 -0.01
CA LEU A 578 -28.51 4.42 -0.94
C LEU A 578 -29.15 3.63 -2.08
N ASN A 579 -28.80 2.35 -2.23
CA ASN A 579 -29.17 1.48 -3.36
C ASN A 579 -28.95 2.18 -4.72
N ALA A 580 -27.82 2.88 -4.84
CA ALA A 580 -27.54 3.74 -5.98
C ALA A 580 -26.05 3.72 -6.32
N GLN A 581 -25.75 4.01 -7.58
CA GLN A 581 -24.37 4.24 -7.99
C GLN A 581 -23.99 5.70 -7.75
N ILE A 582 -22.93 5.89 -6.98
CA ILE A 582 -22.45 7.20 -6.58
C ILE A 582 -20.98 7.38 -6.94
N ALA A 583 -20.57 8.64 -7.09
CA ALA A 583 -19.17 8.97 -7.28
C ALA A 583 -18.82 10.32 -6.63
N LEU A 584 -17.57 10.45 -6.23
CA LEU A 584 -16.88 11.74 -6.11
C LEU A 584 -16.25 12.06 -7.47
N ALA A 585 -16.30 13.32 -7.86
CA ALA A 585 -15.86 13.77 -9.16
C ALA A 585 -15.24 15.15 -9.09
N ARG A 586 -14.18 15.37 -9.87
CA ARG A 586 -13.58 16.69 -10.05
C ARG A 586 -14.03 17.25 -11.39
N VAL A 587 -14.82 18.31 -11.35
CA VAL A 587 -15.43 18.94 -12.54
C VAL A 587 -15.00 20.39 -12.67
N ASP A 588 -15.08 20.93 -13.88
CA ASP A 588 -14.97 22.36 -14.14
C ASP A 588 -15.95 23.14 -13.26
N ILE A 589 -15.50 24.26 -12.69
CA ILE A 589 -16.29 25.06 -11.76
C ILE A 589 -17.64 25.50 -12.36
N ALA A 590 -17.69 25.75 -13.67
CA ALA A 590 -18.90 26.15 -14.39
C ALA A 590 -19.96 25.03 -14.46
N CYS A 591 -19.56 23.78 -14.24
CA CYS A 591 -20.43 22.60 -14.25
C CYS A 591 -20.70 22.05 -12.84
N SER A 592 -20.28 22.75 -11.79
CA SER A 592 -20.30 22.23 -10.40
C SER A 592 -21.58 22.52 -9.61
N ALA A 593 -22.54 23.22 -10.22
CA ALA A 593 -23.82 23.53 -9.57
C ALA A 593 -24.66 22.26 -9.34
N LEU A 594 -25.38 22.21 -8.23
CA LEU A 594 -26.31 21.10 -7.94
C LEU A 594 -27.33 20.94 -9.08
N ASP A 595 -27.75 19.70 -9.29
CA ASP A 595 -28.69 19.26 -10.32
C ASP A 595 -28.21 19.45 -11.77
N THR A 596 -26.97 19.92 -11.99
CA THR A 596 -26.36 19.94 -13.33
C THR A 596 -26.33 18.53 -13.90
N ALA A 597 -26.96 18.35 -15.06
CA ALA A 597 -26.95 17.09 -15.79
C ALA A 597 -25.61 16.91 -16.50
N VAL A 598 -24.99 15.75 -16.29
CA VAL A 598 -23.71 15.36 -16.89
C VAL A 598 -23.79 13.90 -17.34
N GLN A 599 -22.84 13.48 -18.17
CA GLN A 599 -22.79 12.10 -18.63
C GLN A 599 -21.42 11.49 -18.40
N ILE A 600 -21.37 10.26 -17.90
CA ILE A 600 -20.11 9.52 -17.73
C ILE A 600 -19.79 8.78 -19.03
N GLY A 601 -18.60 9.03 -19.56
CA GLY A 601 -18.13 8.38 -20.77
C GLY A 601 -17.62 6.97 -20.50
N GLN A 602 -18.05 6.02 -21.32
CA GLN A 602 -17.56 4.64 -21.34
C GLN A 602 -17.03 4.27 -22.74
N LEU A 603 -16.29 3.16 -22.85
CA LEU A 603 -15.63 2.70 -24.08
C LEU A 603 -14.54 3.67 -24.56
N ASP A 604 -14.83 4.51 -25.55
CA ASP A 604 -13.97 5.60 -26.03
C ASP A 604 -14.34 6.95 -25.39
N GLY A 605 -15.21 6.90 -24.39
CA GLY A 605 -15.75 8.08 -23.78
C GLY A 605 -16.64 8.87 -24.72
N HIS A 606 -17.26 8.33 -25.78
CA HIS A 606 -18.34 8.96 -26.57
C HIS A 606 -19.44 7.99 -27.01
N ARG A 607 -19.10 6.75 -27.34
CA ARG A 607 -20.04 5.71 -27.82
C ARG A 607 -21.06 5.29 -26.79
N LYS A 608 -20.72 5.43 -25.51
CA LYS A 608 -21.61 5.12 -24.41
C LYS A 608 -21.54 6.22 -23.36
N ARG A 609 -22.72 6.61 -22.88
CA ARG A 609 -22.98 7.74 -21.99
C ARG A 609 -23.94 7.28 -20.91
N LEU A 610 -23.48 7.27 -19.67
CA LEU A 610 -24.32 7.00 -18.51
C LEU A 610 -24.79 8.33 -17.95
N GLU A 611 -26.10 8.52 -17.79
CA GLU A 611 -26.66 9.76 -17.27
C GLU A 611 -26.32 9.92 -15.78
N ALA A 612 -25.99 11.14 -15.38
CA ALA A 612 -25.68 11.48 -13.99
C ALA A 612 -26.09 12.91 -13.65
N ARG A 613 -26.22 13.21 -12.36
CA ARG A 613 -26.47 14.55 -11.85
C ARG A 613 -25.49 14.92 -10.76
N VAL A 614 -25.08 16.18 -10.76
CA VAL A 614 -24.30 16.76 -9.67
C VAL A 614 -25.17 16.86 -8.42
N VAL A 615 -24.69 16.27 -7.32
CA VAL A 615 -25.34 16.26 -6.00
C VAL A 615 -24.37 16.74 -4.93
N THR A 616 -24.88 17.00 -3.73
CA THR A 616 -24.04 17.27 -2.56
C THR A 616 -23.28 16.00 -2.16
N PHE A 617 -22.05 16.17 -1.71
CA PHE A 617 -21.33 15.15 -0.94
C PHE A 617 -21.01 15.74 0.45
N PRO A 618 -20.95 14.94 1.53
CA PRO A 618 -21.10 13.47 1.59
C PRO A 618 -22.44 12.95 1.07
N HIS A 619 -22.46 11.81 0.40
CA HIS A 619 -23.69 11.20 -0.13
C HIS A 619 -24.55 10.57 0.97
N TYR A 620 -23.93 10.17 2.08
CA TYR A 620 -24.58 9.63 3.26
C TYR A 620 -24.27 10.50 4.49
N ASP A 621 -25.30 10.76 5.31
CA ASP A 621 -25.22 11.64 6.50
C ASP A 621 -24.52 12.99 6.24
N PRO A 622 -25.02 13.82 5.28
CA PRO A 622 -24.37 15.09 4.92
C PRO A 622 -24.28 16.10 6.07
N THR A 623 -25.15 15.98 7.09
CA THR A 623 -25.13 16.81 8.30
C THR A 623 -24.07 16.35 9.31
N LYS A 624 -23.42 15.21 9.07
CA LYS A 624 -22.41 14.59 9.94
C LYS A 624 -22.97 14.33 11.35
N SER A 625 -24.23 13.92 11.43
CA SER A 625 -24.91 13.64 12.70
C SER A 625 -24.36 12.40 13.40
N ARG A 626 -23.96 11.38 12.65
CA ARG A 626 -23.48 10.09 13.17
C ARG A 626 -22.08 10.18 13.77
N VAL A 627 -21.15 10.88 13.12
CA VAL A 627 -19.80 11.09 13.71
C VAL A 627 -19.85 11.93 14.99
N ARG A 628 -20.88 12.77 15.15
CA ARG A 628 -21.07 13.67 16.30
C ARG A 628 -21.88 13.06 17.45
N SER A 629 -22.54 11.92 17.23
CA SER A 629 -23.43 11.27 18.21
C SER A 629 -22.75 10.78 19.49
#